data_AF-A0A7R8AKK2-F1
#
_entry.id   AF-A0A7R8AKK2-F1
#
_cell.length_a   1.000
_cell.length_b   1.000
_cell.length_c   1.000
_cell.angle_alpha   90.00
_cell.angle_beta   90.00
_cell.angle_gamma   90.00
#
_symmetry.space_group_name_H-M   'P 1'
#
loop_
_entity.id
_entity.type
_entity.pdbx_description
1 polymer ?
#
loop_
_entity_poly.entity_id
_entity_poly.type
_entity_poly.pdbx_seq_one_letter_code
_entity_poly.pdbx_strand_id
1 'polypeptide(L)'
;MDRLQTVEEPLEVVVTYALKYGERAGRDLNLVVLRKGTPGLEAESEEVLAAMTAVYRARKAAWDVADLYGLHTESYDWRFFHVNDSGQYSRLSLSWDTDRQKIVGLLWKIMDQAIILAQPGRGVNGTMQ
;
A
#
# COMPACT_ATOMS: atom_id res chain seq x y z
N MET A 1 2.88 30.32 30.90
CA MET A 1 2.48 30.16 29.50
C MET A 1 3.01 28.80 29.08
N ASP A 2 2.16 27.78 29.27
CA ASP A 2 2.53 26.37 29.22
C ASP A 2 2.57 25.92 27.76
N ARG A 3 3.69 25.34 27.31
CA ARG A 3 3.78 24.77 25.96
C ARG A 3 3.10 23.41 26.03
N LEU A 4 1.93 23.29 25.42
CA LEU A 4 1.34 21.99 25.09
C LEU A 4 2.33 21.24 24.20
N GLN A 5 3.12 20.34 24.78
CA GLN A 5 3.80 19.29 24.04
C GLN A 5 2.72 18.29 23.64
N THR A 6 2.23 18.40 22.40
CA THR A 6 1.46 17.32 21.79
C THR A 6 2.43 16.15 21.66
N VAL A 7 2.40 15.24 22.62
CA VAL A 7 3.04 13.93 22.48
C VAL A 7 2.17 13.19 21.46
N GLU A 8 2.52 13.29 20.18
CA GLU A 8 1.94 12.42 19.17
C GLU A 8 2.36 10.99 19.52
N GLU A 9 1.43 10.22 20.10
CA GLU A 9 1.63 8.79 20.27
C GLU A 9 1.95 8.17 18.89
N PRO A 10 2.94 7.28 18.81
CA PRO A 10 3.29 6.66 17.54
C PRO A 10 2.08 5.89 17.01
N LEU A 11 1.61 6.26 15.82
CA LEU A 11 0.53 5.55 15.14
C LEU A 11 0.99 4.14 14.81
N GLU A 12 0.46 3.15 15.55
CA GLU A 12 0.70 1.74 15.30
C GLU A 12 -0.42 1.18 14.42
N VAL A 13 -0.08 0.77 13.20
CA VAL A 13 -1.03 0.19 12.25
C VAL A 13 -0.77 -1.30 12.09
N VAL A 14 -1.78 -2.11 12.38
CA VAL A 14 -1.72 -3.57 12.16
C VAL A 14 -2.22 -3.88 10.76
N VAL A 15 -1.29 -4.21 9.87
CA VAL A 15 -1.61 -4.68 8.51
C VAL A 15 -2.19 -6.11 8.61
N THR A 16 -3.38 -6.33 8.04
CA THR A 16 -4.05 -7.63 8.10
C THR A 16 -3.44 -8.65 7.13
N TYR A 17 -3.11 -8.21 5.91
CA TYR A 17 -2.42 -9.04 4.92
C TYR A 17 -1.39 -8.22 4.16
N ALA A 18 -0.33 -8.88 3.70
CA ALA A 18 0.68 -8.25 2.86
C ALA A 18 1.10 -9.18 1.73
N LEU A 19 1.24 -8.63 0.52
CA LEU A 19 1.83 -9.34 -0.61
C LEU A 19 3.32 -8.99 -0.68
N LYS A 20 4.18 -9.97 -0.42
CA LYS A 20 5.63 -9.85 -0.56
C LYS A 20 6.09 -10.38 -1.92
N TYR A 21 7.16 -9.80 -2.44
CA TYR A 21 7.86 -10.33 -3.63
C TYR A 21 9.31 -10.77 -3.33
N GLY A 22 9.74 -10.63 -2.07
CA GLY A 22 11.10 -10.96 -1.63
C GLY A 22 11.22 -10.95 -0.10
N GLU A 23 12.45 -11.10 0.38
CA GLU A 23 12.76 -11.35 1.80
C GLU A 23 13.21 -10.10 2.58
N ARG A 24 13.49 -8.96 1.92
CA ARG A 24 13.94 -7.75 2.62
C ARG A 24 12.80 -7.17 3.46
N ALA A 25 12.93 -7.32 4.77
CA ALA A 25 11.93 -6.91 5.75
C ALA A 25 11.49 -5.46 5.56
N GLY A 26 10.18 -5.25 5.48
CA GLY A 26 9.56 -3.93 5.31
C GLY A 26 9.83 -3.24 3.97
N ARG A 27 10.52 -3.89 3.02
CA ARG A 27 10.88 -3.31 1.72
C ARG A 27 10.38 -4.10 0.53
N ASP A 28 10.40 -5.44 0.59
CA ASP A 28 9.96 -6.27 -0.53
C ASP A 28 8.45 -6.55 -0.48
N LEU A 29 7.65 -5.47 -0.46
CA LEU A 29 6.18 -5.48 -0.33
C LEU A 29 5.52 -4.87 -1.57
N ASN A 30 4.63 -5.57 -2.27
CA ASN A 30 3.90 -4.97 -3.38
C ASN A 30 2.53 -4.39 -2.96
N LEU A 31 1.90 -4.99 -1.95
CA LEU A 31 0.58 -4.61 -1.46
C LEU A 31 0.50 -4.74 0.05
N VAL A 32 -0.06 -3.73 0.72
CA VAL A 32 -0.53 -3.81 2.11
C VAL A 32 -2.06 -3.81 2.14
N VAL A 33 -2.65 -4.66 2.95
CA VAL A 33 -4.12 -4.79 3.08
C VAL A 33 -4.53 -4.60 4.52
N LEU A 34 -5.43 -3.65 4.74
CA LEU A 34 -6.18 -3.51 5.97
C LEU A 34 -7.59 -4.04 5.70
N ARG A 35 -7.94 -5.14 6.37
CA ARG A 35 -9.27 -5.72 6.29
C ARG A 35 -9.99 -5.56 7.60
N LYS A 36 -11.19 -4.99 7.53
CA LYS A 36 -12.10 -4.90 8.67
C LYS A 36 -13.12 -6.02 8.69
N GLY A 37 -13.55 -6.36 9.90
CA GLY A 37 -14.66 -7.28 10.14
C GLY A 37 -16.03 -6.60 10.20
N THR A 38 -16.08 -5.27 10.31
CA THR A 38 -17.33 -4.50 10.48
C THR A 38 -17.63 -3.61 9.27
N PRO A 39 -18.91 -3.49 8.86
CA PRO A 39 -19.32 -2.58 7.79
C PRO A 39 -19.08 -1.09 8.12
N GLY A 40 -18.83 -0.28 7.09
CA GLY A 40 -18.56 1.15 7.18
C GLY A 40 -17.06 1.48 7.15
N LEU A 41 -16.56 1.92 5.98
CA LEU A 41 -15.19 2.41 5.82
C LEU A 41 -15.04 3.93 6.08
N GLU A 42 -15.99 4.63 6.68
CA GLU A 42 -16.16 6.09 6.54
C GLU A 42 -14.96 6.98 6.96
N ALA A 43 -14.10 6.56 7.90
CA ALA A 43 -12.97 7.38 8.38
C ALA A 43 -11.56 6.78 8.13
N GLU A 44 -11.43 5.48 7.95
CA GLU A 44 -10.15 4.79 8.25
C GLU A 44 -9.23 4.57 7.04
N SER A 45 -9.29 5.47 6.04
CA SER A 45 -8.33 5.44 4.92
C SER A 45 -6.94 5.95 5.34
N GLU A 46 -6.83 6.57 6.51
CA GLU A 46 -5.57 7.13 7.04
C GLU A 46 -4.60 6.03 7.50
N GLU A 47 -5.09 4.92 8.04
CA GLU A 47 -4.25 3.84 8.54
C GLU A 47 -3.49 3.13 7.41
N VAL A 48 -4.17 2.80 6.31
CA VAL A 48 -3.52 2.19 5.15
C VAL A 48 -2.50 3.14 4.53
N LEU A 49 -2.80 4.45 4.51
CA LEU A 49 -1.88 5.48 4.07
C LEU A 49 -0.65 5.59 4.97
N ALA A 50 -0.83 5.51 6.30
CA ALA A 50 0.27 5.52 7.25
C ALA A 50 1.18 4.30 7.07
N ALA A 51 0.60 3.11 6.94
CA ALA A 51 1.34 1.88 6.65
C ALA A 51 2.11 1.98 5.33
N MET A 52 1.46 2.45 4.27
CA MET A 52 2.10 2.67 2.97
C MET A 52 3.24 3.69 3.06
N THR A 53 3.04 4.78 3.80
CA THR A 53 4.06 5.83 3.98
C THR A 53 5.29 5.31 4.71
N ALA A 54 5.10 4.44 5.72
CA ALA A 54 6.21 3.81 6.44
C ALA A 54 7.08 2.96 5.49
N VAL A 55 6.45 2.12 4.66
CA VAL A 55 7.13 1.29 3.65
C VAL A 55 7.81 2.17 2.59
N TYR A 56 7.10 3.17 2.07
CA TYR A 56 7.61 4.10 1.07
C TYR A 56 8.87 4.84 1.56
N ARG A 57 8.84 5.39 2.77
CA ARG A 57 10.00 6.07 3.38
C ARG A 57 11.18 5.13 3.57
N ALA A 58 10.93 3.90 4.03
CA ALA A 58 11.98 2.89 4.20
C ALA A 58 12.67 2.54 2.87
N ARG A 59 11.94 2.51 1.75
CA ARG A 59 12.47 2.29 0.41
C ARG A 59 13.24 3.48 -0.14
N LYS A 60 12.72 4.70 -0.03
CA LYS A 60 13.44 5.90 -0.48
C LYS A 60 14.75 6.09 0.28
N ALA A 61 14.78 5.81 1.59
CA ALA A 61 16.02 5.84 2.38
C ALA A 61 17.06 4.80 1.92
N ALA A 62 16.63 3.72 1.28
CA ALA A 62 17.48 2.68 0.71
C ALA A 62 17.77 2.88 -0.78
N TRP A 63 17.30 3.98 -1.39
CA TRP A 63 17.38 4.24 -2.84
C TRP A 63 16.71 3.15 -3.70
N ASP A 64 15.71 2.46 -3.14
CA ASP A 64 14.88 1.47 -3.84
C ASP A 64 13.70 2.15 -4.58
N VAL A 65 13.16 1.46 -5.59
CA VAL A 65 11.87 1.79 -6.20
C VAL A 65 10.77 1.73 -5.14
N ALA A 66 9.96 2.79 -5.06
CA ALA A 66 8.99 2.97 -3.99
C ALA A 66 7.52 2.73 -4.37
N ASP A 67 7.24 2.33 -5.62
CA ASP A 67 5.91 1.91 -6.08
C ASP A 67 5.27 0.90 -5.12
N LEU A 68 4.10 1.23 -4.60
CA LEU A 68 3.40 0.44 -3.58
C LEU A 68 1.89 0.58 -3.71
N TYR A 69 1.19 -0.54 -3.59
CA TYR A 69 -0.26 -0.56 -3.48
C TYR A 69 -0.72 -0.69 -2.03
N GLY A 70 -1.89 -0.14 -1.76
CA GLY A 70 -2.65 -0.37 -0.54
C GLY A 70 -4.08 -0.80 -0.87
N LEU A 71 -4.69 -1.55 0.03
CA LEU A 71 -6.09 -1.90 -0.02
C LEU A 71 -6.71 -1.76 1.36
N HIS A 72 -7.81 -1.03 1.44
CA HIS A 72 -8.69 -1.04 2.60
C HIS A 72 -10.04 -1.64 2.19
N THR A 73 -10.46 -2.71 2.86
CA THR A 73 -11.74 -3.38 2.57
C THR A 73 -12.41 -3.98 3.78
N GLU A 74 -13.73 -4.08 3.73
CA GLU A 74 -14.56 -4.90 4.64
C GLU A 74 -15.20 -6.08 3.92
N SER A 75 -14.74 -6.40 2.70
CA SER A 75 -15.29 -7.36 1.74
C SER A 75 -16.44 -6.84 0.86
N TYR A 76 -17.16 -5.78 1.27
CA TYR A 76 -18.19 -5.13 0.44
C TYR A 76 -17.65 -3.89 -0.27
N ASP A 77 -17.08 -2.94 0.48
CA ASP A 77 -16.37 -1.80 -0.09
C ASP A 77 -14.88 -2.11 -0.26
N TRP A 78 -14.32 -1.69 -1.39
CA TRP A 78 -12.94 -1.92 -1.78
C TRP A 78 -12.29 -0.60 -2.18
N ARG A 79 -11.36 -0.12 -1.36
CA ARG A 79 -10.60 1.10 -1.64
C ARG A 79 -9.16 0.75 -1.95
N PHE A 80 -8.81 0.88 -3.21
CA PHE A 80 -7.45 0.74 -3.70
C PHE A 80 -6.70 2.05 -3.59
N PHE A 81 -5.44 1.93 -3.22
CA PHE A 81 -4.49 3.01 -3.06
C PHE A 81 -3.24 2.67 -3.86
N HIS A 82 -2.61 3.67 -4.45
CA HIS A 82 -1.32 3.51 -5.10
C HIS A 82 -0.48 4.75 -4.87
N VAL A 83 0.75 4.55 -4.43
CA VAL A 83 1.80 5.56 -4.45
C VAL A 83 2.84 5.12 -5.47
N ASN A 84 3.14 5.99 -6.43
CA ASN A 84 4.20 5.73 -7.39
C ASN A 84 5.57 6.18 -6.84
N ASP A 85 6.66 5.86 -7.55
CA ASP A 85 8.04 6.14 -7.12
C ASP A 85 8.37 7.63 -7.00
N SER A 86 7.58 8.48 -7.64
CA SER A 86 7.62 9.95 -7.52
C SER A 86 6.85 10.46 -6.30
N GLY A 87 6.20 9.59 -5.53
CA GLY A 87 5.40 9.92 -4.37
C GLY A 87 4.00 10.43 -4.69
N GLN A 88 3.55 10.33 -5.94
CA GLN A 88 2.20 10.71 -6.32
C GLN A 88 1.22 9.64 -5.88
N TYR A 89 0.16 10.10 -5.23
CA TYR A 89 -0.86 9.25 -4.64
C TYR A 89 -2.12 9.25 -5.48
N SER A 90 -2.71 8.07 -5.67
CA SER A 90 -4.03 7.90 -6.27
C SER A 90 -4.89 6.90 -5.48
N ARG A 91 -6.20 7.09 -5.56
CA ARG A 91 -7.20 6.27 -4.86
C ARG A 91 -8.35 5.91 -5.79
N LEU A 92 -8.86 4.69 -5.65
CA LEU A 92 -10.05 4.22 -6.35
C LEU A 92 -10.96 3.46 -5.38
N SER A 93 -12.20 3.93 -5.23
CA SER A 93 -13.24 3.26 -4.44
C SER A 93 -14.15 2.46 -5.36
N LEU A 94 -14.43 1.21 -4.98
CA LEU A 94 -15.25 0.26 -5.72
C LEU A 94 -16.18 -0.47 -4.75
N SER A 95 -17.34 -0.91 -5.22
CA SER A 95 -18.23 -1.80 -4.47
C SER A 95 -18.19 -3.20 -5.07
N TRP A 96 -18.18 -4.23 -4.22
CA TRP A 96 -18.24 -5.62 -4.66
C TRP A 96 -19.49 -5.91 -5.49
N ASP A 97 -20.60 -5.26 -5.20
CA ASP A 97 -21.88 -5.52 -5.86
C ASP A 97 -21.90 -4.99 -7.31
N THR A 98 -21.24 -3.87 -7.57
CA THR A 98 -21.25 -3.21 -8.88
C THR A 98 -19.98 -3.42 -9.69
N ASP A 99 -18.82 -3.54 -9.02
CA ASP A 99 -17.51 -3.42 -9.65
C ASP A 99 -16.66 -4.70 -9.56
N ARG A 100 -17.27 -5.85 -9.25
CA ARG A 100 -16.59 -7.13 -9.00
C ARG A 100 -15.48 -7.46 -10.01
N GLN A 101 -15.75 -7.34 -11.31
CA GLN A 101 -14.75 -7.64 -12.34
C GLN A 101 -13.55 -6.71 -12.29
N LYS A 102 -13.77 -5.42 -11.99
CA LYS A 102 -12.71 -4.41 -11.86
C LYS A 102 -11.87 -4.66 -10.62
N ILE A 103 -12.50 -5.02 -9.49
CA ILE A 103 -11.80 -5.42 -8.26
C ILE A 103 -10.89 -6.61 -8.54
N VAL A 104 -11.43 -7.68 -9.13
CA VAL A 104 -10.65 -8.88 -9.49
C VAL A 104 -9.52 -8.55 -10.46
N GLY A 105 -9.78 -7.74 -11.48
CA GLY A 105 -8.76 -7.32 -12.45
C GLY A 105 -7.62 -6.51 -11.83
N LEU A 106 -7.92 -5.62 -10.87
CA LEU A 106 -6.91 -4.85 -10.15
C LEU A 106 -6.04 -5.75 -9.27
N LEU A 107 -6.64 -6.71 -8.56
CA LEU A 107 -5.88 -7.69 -7.77
C LEU A 107 -4.94 -8.50 -8.66
N TRP A 108 -5.41 -8.97 -9.82
CA TRP A 108 -4.57 -9.67 -10.80
C TRP A 108 -3.41 -8.81 -11.27
N LYS A 109 -3.65 -7.56 -11.66
CA LYS A 109 -2.60 -6.63 -12.08
C LYS A 109 -1.53 -6.43 -10.99
N ILE A 110 -1.97 -6.30 -9.74
CA ILE A 110 -1.06 -6.14 -8.59
C ILE A 110 -0.26 -7.43 -8.36
N MET A 111 -0.88 -8.61 -8.46
CA MET A 111 -0.16 -9.88 -8.33
C MET A 111 0.85 -10.10 -9.45
N ASP A 112 0.50 -9.78 -10.71
CA ASP A 112 1.43 -9.84 -11.84
C ASP A 112 2.64 -8.92 -11.64
N GLN A 113 2.43 -7.71 -11.12
CA GLN A 113 3.53 -6.81 -10.78
C GLN A 113 4.45 -7.40 -9.71
N ALA A 114 3.90 -8.04 -8.68
CA ALA A 114 4.71 -8.71 -7.66
C ALA A 114 5.55 -9.86 -8.25
N ILE A 115 4.98 -10.64 -9.18
CA ILE A 115 5.70 -11.71 -9.89
C ILE A 115 6.86 -11.12 -10.71
N ILE A 116 6.65 -10.00 -11.40
CA ILE A 116 7.70 -9.32 -12.16
C ILE A 116 8.81 -8.82 -11.23
N LEU A 117 8.46 -8.22 -10.08
CA LEU A 117 9.42 -7.71 -9.10
C LEU A 117 10.23 -8.83 -8.41
N ALA A 118 9.67 -10.03 -8.28
CA ALA A 118 10.36 -11.18 -7.69
C ALA A 118 11.47 -11.76 -8.59
N GLN A 119 11.53 -11.37 -9.88
CA GLN A 119 12.52 -11.91 -10.80
C GLN A 119 13.92 -11.31 -10.58
N PRO A 120 14.98 -12.14 -10.55
CA PRO A 120 16.35 -11.66 -10.45
C PRO A 120 16.72 -10.75 -11.62
N GLY A 121 17.24 -9.54 -11.35
CA GLY A 121 17.88 -8.68 -12.37
C GLY A 121 17.09 -7.48 -12.89
N ARG A 122 15.93 -7.12 -12.32
CA ARG A 122 15.22 -5.87 -12.66
C ARG A 122 15.17 -4.79 -11.57
N GLY A 123 15.78 -5.04 -10.41
CA GLY A 123 15.93 -4.03 -9.35
C GLY A 123 16.93 -2.90 -9.68
N VAL A 124 17.67 -2.99 -10.78
CA VAL A 124 18.65 -1.99 -11.22
C VAL A 124 18.61 -1.92 -12.73
N ASN A 125 17.84 -1.00 -13.31
CA ASN A 125 18.07 -0.46 -14.67
C ASN A 125 17.14 0.74 -14.90
N GLY A 126 17.41 1.82 -14.18
CA GLY A 126 17.09 3.18 -14.64
C GLY A 126 18.36 3.78 -15.25
N THR A 127 18.70 3.40 -16.47
CA THR A 127 19.60 4.21 -17.31
C THR A 127 18.75 5.03 -18.26
N MET A 128 18.89 6.34 -18.10
CA MET A 128 18.48 7.38 -19.06
C MET A 128 18.75 6.96 -20.50
N GLN A 129 17.76 7.22 -21.36
CA GLN A 129 18.02 7.79 -22.69
C GLN A 129 17.46 9.20 -22.70
#